data_AF-A0AAN6WVR8-F1
#
_entry.id   AF-A0AAN6WVR8-F1
#
_cell.length_a   1.000
_cell.length_b   1.000
_cell.length_c   1.000
_cell.angle_alpha   90.00
_cell.angle_beta   90.00
_cell.angle_gamma   90.00
#
_symmetry.space_group_name_H-M   'P 1'
#
loop_
_entity.id
_entity.type
_entity.pdbx_description
1 polymer ?
#
loop_
_entity_poly.entity_id
_entity_poly.type
_entity_poly.pdbx_seq_one_letter_code
_entity_poly.pdbx_strand_id
1 'polypeptide(L)'
;MSGYYQLPMPGQHVQHHAQPVMFRPSRAEDWEPYRDVIAHMYNTMKLKDVMTEMEVNYHFKATEKQYKTQLKKWNLDTKYIKAWEYMAMIQIMREREAQNPPKQTRFILRGRAVDPKDIARFEKRAQKKGVSMDDETLDSNEPVEDLVYRTPSPEPSYSYASSSQYNYSYDSSYDM
;
A
#
# COMPACT_ATOMS: atom_id res chain seq x y z
N MET A 1 26.36 -0.14 -81.50
CA MET A 1 25.47 0.22 -80.38
C MET A 1 25.93 -0.59 -79.17
N SER A 2 26.73 0.04 -78.30
CA SER A 2 27.35 -0.61 -77.13
C SER A 2 26.32 -0.75 -76.03
N GLY A 3 25.92 -1.99 -75.72
CA GLY A 3 25.06 -2.30 -74.57
C GLY A 3 25.90 -2.28 -73.30
N TYR A 4 25.82 -1.18 -72.54
CA TYR A 4 26.39 -1.12 -71.20
C TYR A 4 25.57 -2.02 -70.28
N TYR A 5 26.16 -3.14 -69.86
CA TYR A 5 25.65 -3.91 -68.73
C TYR A 5 25.93 -3.14 -67.45
N GLN A 6 24.88 -2.56 -66.87
CA GLN A 6 24.91 -2.04 -65.50
C GLN A 6 24.94 -3.24 -64.54
N LEU A 7 26.13 -3.59 -64.07
CA LEU A 7 26.32 -4.55 -62.97
C LEU A 7 25.63 -4.02 -61.71
N PRO A 8 24.77 -4.79 -61.04
CA PRO A 8 24.26 -4.41 -59.72
C PRO A 8 25.40 -4.53 -58.70
N MET A 9 25.69 -3.41 -58.02
CA MET A 9 26.63 -3.34 -56.91
C MET A 9 26.23 -4.32 -55.80
N PRO A 10 27.11 -5.21 -55.33
CA PRO A 10 26.86 -6.02 -54.15
C PRO A 10 27.20 -5.18 -52.92
N GLY A 11 26.23 -4.96 -52.02
CA GLY A 11 26.52 -4.35 -50.72
C GLY A 11 25.55 -3.26 -50.29
N GLN A 12 24.25 -3.51 -50.34
CA GLN A 12 23.36 -2.97 -49.32
C GLN A 12 22.85 -4.14 -48.50
N HIS A 13 23.65 -4.53 -47.50
CA HIS A 13 23.11 -5.19 -46.33
C HIS A 13 22.05 -4.23 -45.77
N VAL A 14 20.79 -4.52 -46.05
CA VAL A 14 19.69 -4.02 -45.25
C VAL A 14 19.97 -4.57 -43.86
N GLN A 15 20.53 -3.73 -42.98
CA GLN A 15 20.53 -4.03 -41.56
C GLN A 15 19.06 -4.04 -41.17
N HIS A 16 18.44 -5.22 -41.26
CA HIS A 16 17.30 -5.54 -40.42
C HIS A 16 17.81 -5.32 -39.01
N HIS A 17 17.44 -4.18 -38.43
CA HIS A 17 17.54 -3.96 -37.00
C HIS A 17 16.83 -5.15 -36.35
N ALA A 18 17.60 -6.16 -35.93
CA ALA A 18 17.07 -7.29 -35.20
C ALA A 18 16.52 -6.69 -33.90
N GLN A 19 15.21 -6.48 -33.86
CA GLN A 19 14.54 -6.03 -32.66
C GLN A 19 14.89 -7.05 -31.58
N PRO A 20 15.30 -6.62 -30.38
CA PRO A 20 15.66 -7.55 -29.33
C PRO A 20 14.50 -8.53 -29.13
N VAL A 21 14.81 -9.82 -29.07
CA VAL A 21 13.81 -10.88 -28.92
C VAL A 21 13.15 -10.68 -27.55
N MET A 22 11.94 -10.12 -27.56
CA MET A 22 11.17 -9.87 -26.35
C MET A 22 10.75 -11.20 -25.73
N PHE A 23 11.14 -11.43 -24.48
CA PHE A 23 10.69 -12.57 -23.71
C PHE A 23 9.25 -12.35 -23.27
N ARG A 24 8.38 -13.34 -23.59
CA ARG A 24 6.96 -13.31 -23.24
C ARG A 24 6.71 -14.47 -22.28
N PRO A 25 6.46 -14.21 -20.99
CA PRO A 25 6.23 -15.27 -20.03
C PRO A 25 4.95 -16.03 -20.37
N SER A 26 5.04 -17.35 -20.36
CA SER A 26 3.93 -18.26 -20.65
C SER A 26 3.58 -19.12 -19.44
N ARG A 27 4.58 -19.44 -18.61
CA ARG A 27 4.44 -20.28 -17.41
C ARG A 27 4.69 -19.44 -16.16
N ALA A 28 4.34 -20.00 -15.00
CA ALA A 28 4.61 -19.34 -13.72
C ALA A 28 6.11 -19.25 -13.43
N GLU A 29 6.89 -20.27 -13.85
CA GLU A 29 8.34 -20.32 -13.64
C GLU A 29 9.08 -19.15 -14.31
N ASP A 30 8.53 -18.63 -15.42
CA ASP A 30 9.08 -17.50 -16.18
C ASP A 30 9.07 -16.19 -15.37
N TRP A 31 8.25 -16.08 -14.32
CA TRP A 31 8.11 -14.88 -13.50
C TRP A 31 8.99 -14.87 -12.26
N GLU A 32 9.33 -16.05 -11.73
CA GLU A 32 10.04 -16.19 -10.47
C GLU A 32 11.43 -15.49 -10.47
N PRO A 33 12.23 -15.51 -11.54
CA PRO A 33 13.51 -14.77 -11.59
C PRO A 33 13.34 -13.26 -11.44
N TYR A 34 12.18 -12.72 -11.80
CA TYR A 34 11.88 -11.29 -11.78
C TYR A 34 11.02 -10.89 -10.59
N ARG A 35 10.65 -11.83 -9.71
CA ARG A 35 9.72 -11.59 -8.60
C ARG A 35 10.17 -10.43 -7.73
N ASP A 36 11.40 -10.47 -7.23
CA ASP A 36 11.90 -9.47 -6.29
C ASP A 36 12.06 -8.09 -6.95
N VAL A 37 12.47 -8.07 -8.22
CA VAL A 37 12.60 -6.86 -9.03
C VAL A 37 11.24 -6.20 -9.23
N ILE A 38 10.25 -6.98 -9.70
CA ILE A 38 8.87 -6.52 -9.91
C ILE A 38 8.26 -6.06 -8.59
N ALA A 39 8.49 -6.79 -7.49
CA ALA A 39 7.99 -6.43 -6.17
C ALA A 39 8.56 -5.09 -5.67
N HIS A 40 9.86 -4.89 -5.83
CA HIS A 40 10.53 -3.64 -5.47
C HIS A 40 9.98 -2.46 -6.28
N MET A 41 9.91 -2.60 -7.61
CA MET A 41 9.35 -1.56 -8.48
C MET A 41 7.88 -1.30 -8.19
N TYR A 42 7.07 -2.34 -8.01
CA TYR A 42 5.63 -2.16 -7.73
C TYR A 42 5.38 -1.40 -6.42
N ASN A 43 6.26 -1.54 -5.43
CA ASN A 43 6.18 -0.76 -4.20
C ASN A 43 6.49 0.74 -4.41
N THR A 44 7.42 1.08 -5.31
CA THR A 44 7.88 2.46 -5.51
C THR A 44 7.13 3.23 -6.59
N MET A 45 6.69 2.56 -7.67
CA MET A 45 6.05 3.19 -8.84
C MET A 45 4.67 2.60 -9.18
N LYS A 46 4.04 3.10 -10.24
CA LYS A 46 2.73 2.58 -10.70
C LYS A 46 2.95 1.35 -11.58
N LEU A 47 1.96 0.46 -11.65
CA LEU A 47 2.05 -0.76 -12.45
C LEU A 47 2.44 -0.50 -13.91
N LYS A 48 1.90 0.56 -14.53
CA LYS A 48 2.25 0.93 -15.91
C LYS A 48 3.74 1.24 -16.06
N ASP A 49 4.31 1.94 -15.10
CA ASP A 49 5.73 2.29 -15.09
C ASP A 49 6.59 1.03 -14.89
N VAL A 50 6.18 0.11 -14.00
CA VAL A 50 6.83 -1.21 -13.85
C VAL A 50 6.83 -1.98 -15.17
N MET A 51 5.71 -2.00 -15.89
CA MET A 51 5.61 -2.69 -17.17
C MET A 51 6.57 -2.10 -18.21
N THR A 52 6.67 -0.77 -18.27
CA THR A 52 7.60 -0.08 -19.17
C THR A 52 9.05 -0.39 -18.80
N GLU A 53 9.38 -0.36 -17.51
CA GLU A 53 10.72 -0.65 -17.01
C GLU A 53 11.15 -2.10 -17.31
N MET A 54 10.23 -3.05 -17.12
CA MET A 54 10.45 -4.46 -17.45
C MET A 54 10.61 -4.70 -18.96
N GLU A 55 9.88 -3.95 -19.80
CA GLU A 55 10.01 -4.03 -21.26
C GLU A 55 11.34 -3.45 -21.75
N VAL A 56 11.79 -2.33 -21.18
CA VAL A 56 13.02 -1.63 -21.63
C VAL A 56 14.28 -2.28 -21.08
N ASN A 57 14.34 -2.57 -19.78
CA ASN A 57 15.58 -3.01 -19.11
C ASN A 57 15.73 -4.54 -19.06
N TYR A 58 14.61 -5.27 -19.09
CA TYR A 58 14.60 -6.73 -18.94
C TYR A 58 14.09 -7.46 -20.19
N HIS A 59 13.73 -6.72 -21.25
CA HIS A 59 13.13 -7.26 -22.48
C HIS A 59 11.92 -8.18 -22.21
N PHE A 60 11.22 -7.91 -21.11
CA PHE A 60 10.16 -8.75 -20.57
C PHE A 60 8.81 -8.10 -20.87
N LYS A 61 8.06 -8.71 -21.79
CA LYS A 61 6.79 -8.16 -22.27
C LYS A 61 5.62 -9.03 -21.85
N ALA A 62 4.79 -8.50 -20.96
CA ALA A 62 3.55 -9.13 -20.51
C ALA A 62 2.40 -8.12 -20.44
N THR A 63 1.16 -8.62 -20.46
CA THR A 63 -0.05 -7.78 -20.37
C THR A 63 -0.31 -7.32 -18.93
N GLU A 64 -1.02 -6.20 -18.77
CA GLU A 64 -1.39 -5.68 -17.44
C GLU A 64 -2.19 -6.72 -16.62
N LYS A 65 -3.03 -7.52 -17.28
CA LYS A 65 -3.78 -8.61 -16.65
C LYS A 65 -2.83 -9.67 -16.06
N GLN A 66 -1.82 -10.08 -16.80
CA GLN A 66 -0.84 -11.07 -16.33
C GLN A 66 -0.06 -10.55 -15.12
N TYR A 67 0.43 -9.30 -15.17
CA TYR A 67 1.08 -8.69 -14.01
C TYR A 67 0.18 -8.66 -12.79
N LYS A 68 -1.09 -8.24 -12.93
CA LYS A 68 -2.05 -8.22 -11.81
C LYS A 68 -2.27 -9.61 -11.22
N THR A 69 -2.42 -10.63 -12.07
CA THR A 69 -2.55 -12.03 -11.63
C THR A 69 -1.32 -12.47 -10.85
N GLN A 70 -0.11 -12.14 -11.34
CA GLN A 70 1.12 -12.55 -10.69
C GLN A 70 1.36 -11.81 -9.37
N LEU A 71 1.10 -10.50 -9.33
CA LEU A 71 1.14 -9.70 -8.09
C LEU A 71 0.18 -10.24 -7.03
N LYS A 72 -1.03 -10.64 -7.45
CA LYS A 72 -1.99 -11.30 -6.55
C LYS A 72 -1.46 -12.66 -6.05
N LYS A 73 -0.89 -13.47 -6.94
CA LYS A 73 -0.29 -14.77 -6.57
C LYS A 73 0.85 -14.62 -5.56
N TRP A 74 1.60 -13.51 -5.63
CA TRP A 74 2.67 -13.18 -4.69
C TRP A 74 2.20 -12.41 -3.45
N ASN A 75 0.89 -12.19 -3.26
CA ASN A 75 0.31 -11.40 -2.17
C ASN A 75 0.89 -9.97 -2.09
N LEU A 76 1.19 -9.37 -3.24
CA LEU A 76 1.69 -7.99 -3.36
C LEU A 76 0.57 -6.96 -3.59
N ASP A 77 -0.70 -7.39 -3.62
CA ASP A 77 -1.88 -6.53 -3.74
C ASP A 77 -2.24 -5.80 -2.43
N THR A 78 -1.27 -5.68 -1.53
CA THR A 78 -1.34 -5.09 -0.19
C THR A 78 -0.97 -3.60 -0.16
N LYS A 79 -0.63 -3.03 -1.32
CA LYS A 79 -0.26 -1.61 -1.48
C LYS A 79 -1.36 -0.65 -1.02
N TYR A 80 -2.62 -1.02 -1.18
CA TYR A 80 -3.78 -0.21 -0.85
C TYR A 80 -4.74 -0.97 0.04
N ILE A 81 -5.37 -0.25 0.98
CA ILE A 81 -6.44 -0.78 1.81
C ILE A 81 -7.68 -1.02 0.94
N LYS A 82 -8.19 -2.25 0.96
CA LYS A 82 -9.35 -2.69 0.18
C LYS A 82 -10.65 -2.23 0.85
N ALA A 83 -11.73 -2.15 0.08
CA ALA A 83 -13.02 -1.67 0.57
C ALA A 83 -13.56 -2.52 1.75
N TRP A 84 -13.48 -3.85 1.65
CA TRP A 84 -13.90 -4.75 2.73
C TRP A 84 -13.10 -4.57 4.01
N GLU A 85 -11.80 -4.24 3.91
CA GLU A 85 -10.97 -3.95 5.08
C GLU A 85 -11.40 -2.66 5.77
N TYR A 86 -11.75 -1.63 4.98
CA TYR A 86 -12.35 -0.42 5.54
C TYR A 86 -13.68 -0.71 6.23
N MET A 87 -14.54 -1.54 5.62
CA MET A 87 -15.82 -1.91 6.24
C MET A 87 -15.61 -2.68 7.56
N ALA A 88 -14.66 -3.62 7.60
CA ALA A 88 -14.30 -4.34 8.82
C ALA A 88 -13.78 -3.39 9.91
N MET A 89 -12.92 -2.42 9.56
CA MET A 89 -12.45 -1.41 10.51
C MET A 89 -13.59 -0.52 11.04
N ILE A 90 -14.53 -0.10 10.17
CA ILE A 90 -15.70 0.68 10.57
C ILE A 90 -16.57 -0.12 11.55
N GLN A 91 -16.80 -1.40 11.26
CA GLN A 91 -17.58 -2.29 12.13
C GLN A 91 -16.94 -2.41 13.52
N ILE A 92 -15.64 -2.74 13.58
CA ILE A 92 -14.88 -2.82 14.85
C ILE A 92 -14.93 -1.49 15.61
N MET A 93 -14.82 -0.36 14.89
CA MET A 93 -14.86 0.97 15.50
C MET A 93 -16.22 1.25 16.15
N ARG A 94 -17.33 0.98 15.45
CA ARG A 94 -18.70 1.17 15.99
C ARG A 94 -18.98 0.25 17.18
N GLU A 95 -18.56 -1.02 17.11
CA GLU A 95 -18.71 -1.97 18.21
C GLU A 95 -17.96 -1.49 19.47
N ARG A 96 -16.76 -0.95 19.30
CA ARG A 96 -15.91 -0.41 20.39
C ARG A 96 -16.46 0.89 20.98
N GLU A 97 -17.04 1.74 20.15
CA GLU A 97 -17.70 2.98 20.58
C GLU A 97 -19.01 2.70 21.33
N ALA A 98 -19.72 1.62 20.99
CA ALA A 98 -20.94 1.20 21.68
C ALA A 98 -20.68 0.56 23.06
N GLN A 99 -19.42 0.24 23.41
CA GLN A 99 -19.06 -0.27 24.74
C GLN A 99 -19.12 0.86 25.78
N ASN A 100 -19.32 0.48 27.05
CA ASN A 100 -19.31 1.41 28.19
C ASN A 100 -18.14 1.06 29.13
N PRO A 101 -17.10 1.92 29.26
CA PRO A 101 -16.91 3.21 28.59
C PRO A 101 -16.52 3.06 27.10
N PRO A 102 -16.81 4.07 26.26
CA PRO A 102 -16.48 4.05 24.84
C PRO A 102 -14.96 3.98 24.64
N LYS A 103 -14.52 3.12 23.72
CA LYS A 103 -13.09 2.91 23.46
C LYS A 103 -12.70 3.49 22.11
N GLN A 104 -11.80 4.46 22.12
CA GLN A 104 -11.11 4.89 20.90
C GLN A 104 -10.28 3.74 20.34
N THR A 105 -10.28 3.59 19.02
CA THR A 105 -9.60 2.47 18.34
C THR A 105 -8.58 2.99 17.34
N ARG A 106 -7.34 2.53 17.46
CA ARG A 106 -6.29 2.75 16.46
C ARG A 106 -6.06 1.45 15.70
N PHE A 107 -6.08 1.52 14.37
CA PHE A 107 -5.87 0.37 13.48
C PHE A 107 -4.46 0.34 12.91
N ILE A 108 -3.89 -0.85 12.86
CA ILE A 108 -2.65 -1.18 12.17
C ILE A 108 -3.00 -2.32 11.21
N LEU A 109 -2.84 -2.09 9.91
CA LEU A 109 -3.12 -3.08 8.88
C LEU A 109 -1.81 -3.36 8.14
N ARG A 110 -1.37 -4.63 8.16
CA ARG A 110 -0.12 -5.07 7.48
C ARG A 110 1.10 -4.26 7.92
N GLY A 111 1.19 -3.99 9.22
CA GLY A 111 2.26 -3.20 9.84
C GLY A 111 2.17 -1.68 9.60
N ARG A 112 1.14 -1.18 8.91
CA ARG A 112 0.94 0.27 8.65
C ARG A 112 -0.20 0.82 9.48
N ALA A 113 0.04 1.92 10.18
CA ALA A 113 -1.02 2.64 10.89
C ALA A 113 -2.03 3.23 9.88
N VAL A 114 -3.32 2.99 10.11
CA VAL A 114 -4.39 3.55 9.28
C VAL A 114 -4.84 4.87 9.90
N ASP A 115 -4.83 5.95 9.11
CA ASP A 115 -5.32 7.26 9.57
C ASP A 115 -6.85 7.21 9.75
N PRO A 116 -7.40 7.56 10.93
CA PRO A 116 -8.84 7.66 11.13
C PRO A 116 -9.56 8.54 10.09
N LYS A 117 -8.89 9.55 9.53
CA LYS A 117 -9.43 10.41 8.48
C LYS A 117 -9.70 9.65 7.18
N ASP A 118 -8.88 8.66 6.85
CA ASP A 118 -9.07 7.84 5.65
C ASP A 118 -10.29 6.92 5.81
N ILE A 119 -10.48 6.37 7.01
CA ILE A 119 -11.66 5.58 7.38
C ILE A 119 -12.93 6.44 7.26
N ALA A 120 -12.94 7.63 7.87
CA ALA A 120 -14.07 8.55 7.80
C ALA A 120 -14.37 9.02 6.36
N ARG A 121 -13.33 9.24 5.55
CA ARG A 121 -13.47 9.60 4.12
C ARG A 121 -14.08 8.46 3.31
N PHE A 122 -13.69 7.22 3.58
CA PHE A 122 -14.29 6.05 2.95
C PHE A 122 -15.76 5.91 3.33
N GLU A 123 -16.08 6.02 4.62
CA GLU A 123 -17.45 5.91 5.13
C GLU A 123 -18.39 6.92 4.46
N LYS A 124 -18.01 8.21 4.42
CA LYS A 124 -18.79 9.25 3.74
C LYS A 124 -19.02 8.95 2.26
N ARG A 125 -18.02 8.39 1.57
CA ARG A 125 -18.12 8.03 0.15
C ARG A 125 -19.09 6.87 -0.04
N ALA A 126 -19.06 5.88 0.84
CA ALA A 126 -19.91 4.71 0.75
C ALA A 126 -21.38 5.04 1.06
N GLN A 127 -21.64 5.87 2.07
CA GLN A 127 -22.97 6.43 2.36
C GLN A 127 -23.55 7.17 1.14
N LYS A 128 -22.75 8.03 0.49
CA LYS A 128 -23.18 8.73 -0.74
C LYS A 128 -23.54 7.77 -1.88
N LYS A 129 -22.92 6.59 -1.93
CA LYS A 129 -23.19 5.57 -2.94
C LYS A 129 -24.36 4.65 -2.58
N GLY A 130 -24.98 4.82 -1.41
CA GLY A 130 -26.05 3.94 -0.92
C GLY A 130 -25.56 2.53 -0.58
N VAL A 131 -24.25 2.35 -0.36
CA VAL A 131 -23.71 1.08 0.12
C VAL A 131 -24.07 0.98 1.60
N SER A 132 -25.00 0.07 1.93
CA SER A 132 -25.28 -0.25 3.32
C SER A 132 -24.04 -0.89 3.94
N MET A 133 -23.61 -0.39 5.10
CA MET A 133 -22.50 -0.96 5.86
C MET A 133 -22.92 -2.21 6.64
N ASP A 134 -24.22 -2.51 6.58
CA ASP A 134 -24.91 -3.51 7.36
C ASP A 134 -25.15 -4.77 6.51
N ASP A 135 -24.75 -4.74 5.23
CA ASP A 135 -24.90 -5.85 4.30
C ASP A 135 -23.88 -6.95 4.64
N GLU A 136 -24.40 -8.01 5.24
CA GLU A 136 -23.79 -9.29 5.61
C GLU A 136 -23.22 -10.09 4.42
N THR A 137 -22.85 -9.44 3.31
CA THR A 137 -22.27 -10.10 2.12
C THR A 137 -20.75 -10.16 2.11
N LEU A 138 -20.10 -9.74 3.21
CA LEU A 138 -18.73 -10.14 3.46
C LEU A 138 -18.74 -11.63 3.79
N ASP A 139 -18.09 -12.43 2.94
CA ASP A 139 -17.69 -13.82 3.17
C ASP A 139 -16.79 -13.85 4.43
N SER A 140 -17.43 -13.76 5.59
CA SER A 140 -16.92 -13.18 6.84
C SER A 140 -16.38 -14.24 7.78
N ASN A 141 -15.61 -15.17 7.23
CA ASN A 141 -14.76 -16.06 8.01
C ASN A 141 -13.28 -15.97 7.65
N GLU A 142 -12.90 -15.16 6.66
CA GLU A 142 -11.48 -14.87 6.43
C GLU A 142 -11.06 -13.69 7.34
N PRO A 143 -10.25 -13.93 8.39
CA PRO A 143 -9.75 -12.85 9.23
C PRO A 143 -9.05 -11.82 8.34
N VAL A 144 -9.31 -10.53 8.59
CA VAL A 144 -8.60 -9.46 7.88
C VAL A 144 -7.10 -9.66 8.15
N GLU A 145 -6.38 -10.12 7.13
CA GLU A 145 -4.98 -10.51 7.25
C GLU A 145 -4.16 -9.34 7.81
N ASP A 146 -3.46 -9.59 8.92
CA ASP A 146 -2.66 -8.61 9.66
C ASP A 146 -3.38 -7.33 10.14
N LEU A 147 -4.70 -7.39 10.42
CA LEU A 147 -5.41 -6.29 11.10
C LEU A 147 -5.26 -6.39 12.62
N VAL A 148 -4.59 -5.41 13.20
CA VAL A 148 -4.43 -5.24 14.65
C VAL A 148 -5.09 -3.94 15.07
N TYR A 149 -5.78 -3.94 16.21
CA TYR A 149 -6.42 -2.75 16.75
C TYR A 149 -6.17 -2.61 18.25
N ARG A 150 -5.89 -1.39 18.71
CA ARG A 150 -5.55 -1.10 20.11
C ARG A 150 -6.30 0.12 20.62
N THR A 151 -6.63 0.12 21.92
CA THR A 151 -7.06 1.33 22.62
C THR A 151 -5.81 2.13 22.97
N PRO A 152 -5.66 3.41 22.56
CA PRO A 152 -4.58 4.24 23.06
C PRO A 152 -4.72 4.38 24.59
N SER A 153 -3.63 4.18 25.33
CA SER A 153 -3.61 4.41 26.77
C SER A 153 -4.01 5.87 27.04
N PRO A 154 -4.85 6.15 28.06
CA PRO A 154 -5.13 7.54 28.44
C PRO A 154 -3.80 8.25 28.69
N GLU A 155 -3.62 9.43 28.08
CA GLU A 155 -2.46 10.25 28.42
C GLU A 155 -2.47 10.52 29.93
N PRO A 156 -1.33 10.42 30.61
CA PRO A 156 -1.27 10.77 32.02
C PRO A 156 -1.68 12.23 32.13
N SER A 157 -2.85 12.49 32.74
CA SER A 157 -3.29 13.83 33.05
C SER A 157 -2.24 14.43 33.99
N TYR A 158 -1.37 15.29 33.48
CA TYR A 158 -0.53 16.15 34.31
C TYR A 158 -1.45 17.11 35.05
N SER A 159 -2.04 16.65 36.14
CA SER A 159 -2.61 17.55 37.14
C SER A 159 -1.44 18.33 37.69
N TYR A 160 -1.28 19.57 37.23
CA TYR A 160 -0.49 20.58 37.93
C TYR A 160 -1.11 20.70 39.33
N ALA A 161 -0.62 19.89 40.27
CA ALA A 161 -0.86 20.09 41.67
C ALA A 161 -0.26 21.46 41.98
N SER A 162 -1.16 22.45 42.05
CA SER A 162 -0.87 23.81 42.50
C SER A 162 -0.11 23.67 43.82
N SER A 163 1.21 23.88 43.78
CA SER A 163 2.07 23.81 44.94
C SER A 163 1.76 25.02 45.80
N SER A 164 0.78 24.84 46.69
CA SER A 164 0.38 25.77 47.72
C SER A 164 1.61 26.18 48.54
N GLN A 165 1.96 27.46 48.42
CA GLN A 165 2.56 28.30 49.46
C GLN A 165 3.59 27.60 50.36
N TYR A 166 4.85 27.60 49.92
CA TYR A 166 5.96 27.58 50.87
C TYR A 166 5.93 28.89 51.68
N ASN A 167 5.40 28.83 52.89
CA ASN A 167 5.61 29.85 53.91
C ASN A 167 7.11 29.87 54.25
N TYR A 168 7.81 30.90 53.78
CA TYR A 168 9.11 31.27 54.32
C TYR A 168 8.89 31.81 55.74
N SER A 169 8.99 30.93 56.73
CA SER A 169 9.13 31.30 58.13
C SER A 169 10.51 31.91 58.31
N TYR A 170 10.55 33.20 58.60
CA TYR A 170 11.74 33.90 59.08
C TYR A 170 12.14 33.29 60.43
N ASP A 171 13.27 32.61 60.49
CA ASP A 171 13.91 32.28 61.75
C ASP A 171 15.08 33.25 61.96
N SER A 172 14.88 34.12 62.95
CA SER A 172 15.81 35.15 63.39
C SER A 172 16.44 34.67 64.68
N SER A 173 17.67 34.12 64.63
CA SER A 173 18.48 33.98 65.85
C SER A 173 19.93 33.53 65.63
N TYR A 174 20.86 34.30 66.24
CA TYR A 174 22.27 34.02 66.60
C TYR A 174 23.34 34.09 65.49
N ASP A 175 24.54 34.65 65.67
CA ASP A 175 25.16 35.52 66.68
C ASP A 175 26.50 36.04 66.10
N MET A 176 26.85 37.31 66.34
CA MET A 176 28.21 37.86 66.56
C MET A 176 28.15 39.37 66.79
#